data_AF-A0A1G0HW37-F1
#
_entry.id   AF-A0A1G0HW37-F1
#
_cell.length_a   1.000
_cell.length_b   1.000
_cell.length_c   1.000
_cell.angle_alpha   90.00
_cell.angle_beta   90.00
_cell.angle_gamma   90.00
#
_symmetry.space_group_name_H-M   'P 1'
#
loop_
_entity.id
_entity.type
_entity.pdbx_description
1 polymer ?
#
loop_
_entity_poly.entity_id
_entity_poly.type
_entity_poly.pdbx_seq_one_letter_code
_entity_poly.pdbx_strand_id
1 'polypeptide(L)'
;MITLIFKTYLYILSGIGIALLAIFLLGCYFIWRIFMHPARHANLSLIAGDDMIATQFDLARAYFETNQKNASKVILKTIIATGNRAQIREAKLLLEKV
;
A
#
# COMPACT_ATOMS: atom_id res chain seq x y z
N MET A 1 -35.85 -51.65 18.04
CA MET A 1 -34.68 -51.76 17.13
C MET A 1 -34.61 -50.59 16.15
N ILE A 2 -35.69 -50.25 15.45
CA ILE A 2 -35.72 -49.12 14.48
C ILE A 2 -35.28 -47.77 15.11
N THR A 3 -35.71 -47.48 16.33
CA THR A 3 -35.37 -46.23 17.05
C THR A 3 -33.89 -46.10 17.39
N LEU A 4 -33.21 -47.24 17.60
CA LEU A 4 -31.78 -47.28 17.88
C LEU A 4 -31.00 -46.87 16.63
N ILE A 5 -31.41 -47.41 15.47
CA ILE A 5 -30.82 -47.12 14.15
C ILE A 5 -30.94 -45.63 13.84
N PHE A 6 -32.13 -45.05 14.04
CA PHE A 6 -32.35 -43.61 13.81
C PHE A 6 -31.47 -42.71 14.69
N LYS A 7 -31.33 -43.05 15.98
CA LYS A 7 -30.46 -42.28 16.89
C LYS A 7 -29.00 -42.35 16.45
N THR A 8 -28.50 -43.53 16.09
CA THR A 8 -27.12 -43.70 15.64
C THR A 8 -26.84 -42.89 14.37
N TYR A 9 -27.76 -42.90 13.40
CA TYR A 9 -27.59 -42.13 12.16
C TYR A 9 -27.58 -40.62 12.44
N LEU A 10 -28.42 -40.15 13.35
CA LEU A 10 -28.48 -38.74 13.75
C LEU A 10 -27.19 -38.27 14.45
N TYR A 11 -26.57 -39.12 15.28
CA TYR A 11 -25.28 -38.82 15.90
C TYR A 11 -24.13 -38.75 14.89
N ILE A 12 -24.11 -39.65 13.90
CA ILE A 12 -23.08 -39.65 12.86
C ILE A 12 -23.22 -38.39 11.98
N LEU A 13 -24.44 -38.06 11.58
CA LEU A 13 -24.73 -36.87 10.77
C LEU A 13 -24.34 -35.58 11.51
N SER A 14 -24.68 -35.46 12.79
CA SER A 14 -24.35 -34.28 13.59
C SER A 14 -22.84 -34.15 13.82
N GLY A 15 -22.14 -35.26 14.06
CA GLY A 15 -20.68 -35.27 14.22
C GLY A 15 -19.96 -34.79 12.96
N ILE A 16 -20.36 -35.28 11.79
CA ILE A 16 -19.78 -34.85 10.50
C ILE A 16 -20.07 -33.36 10.25
N GLY A 17 -21.31 -32.92 10.52
CA GLY A 17 -21.70 -31.52 10.35
C GLY A 17 -20.87 -30.57 11.23
N ILE A 18 -20.68 -30.90 12.50
CA ILE A 18 -19.89 -30.09 13.43
C ILE A 18 -18.42 -30.06 13.01
N ALA A 19 -17.85 -31.20 12.59
CA ALA A 19 -16.47 -31.27 12.14
C ALA A 19 -16.21 -30.40 10.90
N LEU A 20 -17.11 -30.43 9.91
CA LEU A 20 -17.01 -29.58 8.72
C LEU A 20 -17.12 -28.10 9.06
N LEU A 21 -18.04 -27.74 9.96
CA LEU A 21 -18.23 -26.36 10.39
C LEU A 21 -16.98 -25.84 11.13
N ALA A 22 -16.38 -26.67 11.99
CA ALA A 22 -15.14 -26.32 12.68
C ALA A 22 -13.96 -26.09 11.71
N ILE A 23 -13.78 -26.97 10.72
CA ILE A 23 -12.73 -26.82 9.70
C ILE A 23 -12.97 -25.56 8.87
N PHE A 24 -14.22 -25.28 8.49
CA PHE A 24 -14.58 -24.09 7.72
C PHE A 24 -14.26 -22.80 8.50
N LEU A 25 -14.65 -22.72 9.77
CA LEU A 25 -14.34 -21.57 10.62
C LEU A 25 -12.83 -21.39 10.82
N LEU A 26 -12.10 -22.49 10.99
CA LEU A 26 -10.65 -22.45 11.14
C LEU A 26 -9.97 -21.95 9.86
N GLY A 27 -10.46 -22.38 8.69
CA GLY A 27 -10.02 -21.89 7.38
C GLY A 27 -10.31 -20.39 7.19
N CYS A 28 -11.53 -19.95 7.50
CA CYS A 28 -11.90 -18.52 7.46
C CYS A 28 -11.03 -17.69 8.41
N TYR A 29 -10.79 -18.18 9.62
CA TYR A 29 -9.90 -17.53 10.58
C TYR A 29 -8.47 -17.42 10.05
N PHE A 30 -7.96 -18.47 9.40
CA PHE A 30 -6.59 -18.47 8.86
C PHE A 30 -6.45 -17.51 7.66
N ILE A 31 -7.43 -17.48 6.75
CA ILE A 31 -7.47 -16.54 5.63
C ILE A 31 -7.54 -15.12 6.15
N TRP A 32 -8.44 -14.85 7.11
CA TRP A 32 -8.53 -13.53 7.75
C TRP A 32 -7.20 -13.13 8.39
N ARG A 33 -6.58 -14.02 9.17
CA ARG A 33 -5.30 -13.76 9.81
C ARG A 33 -4.19 -13.44 8.81
N ILE A 34 -4.09 -14.16 7.69
CA ILE A 34 -3.05 -13.93 6.68
C ILE A 34 -3.29 -12.62 5.92
N PHE A 35 -4.52 -12.35 5.49
CA PHE A 35 -4.84 -11.17 4.68
C PHE A 35 -4.98 -9.89 5.50
N MET A 36 -5.36 -9.99 6.78
CA MET A 36 -5.60 -8.83 7.65
C MET A 36 -4.36 -8.40 8.43
N HIS A 37 -3.19 -8.99 8.18
CA HIS A 37 -1.94 -8.32 8.53
C HIS A 37 -1.78 -7.15 7.55
N PRO A 38 -1.96 -5.89 7.99
CA PRO A 38 -1.62 -4.77 7.13
C PRO A 38 -0.16 -4.96 6.75
N ALA A 39 0.11 -5.04 5.46
CA ALA A 39 1.46 -4.96 4.93
C ALA A 39 2.08 -3.74 5.61
N ARG A 40 2.96 -3.98 6.57
CA ARG A 40 3.68 -2.93 7.25
C ARG A 40 4.47 -2.30 6.12
N HIS A 41 4.00 -1.16 5.60
CA HIS A 41 4.63 -0.46 4.50
C HIS A 41 6.05 -0.13 4.94
N ALA A 42 6.97 -1.04 4.67
CA ALA A 42 8.37 -0.87 4.93
C ALA A 42 8.83 0.16 3.91
N ASN A 43 8.75 1.43 4.30
CA ASN A 43 9.48 2.56 3.74
C ASN A 43 9.72 2.50 2.21
N LEU A 44 8.68 2.26 1.39
CA LEU A 44 8.80 2.45 -0.06
C LEU A 44 9.18 3.91 -0.40
N SER A 45 8.86 4.86 0.48
CA SER A 45 9.28 6.26 0.38
C SER A 45 10.80 6.45 0.40
N LEU A 46 11.57 5.54 0.99
CA LEU A 46 13.04 5.64 1.05
C LEU A 46 13.72 5.15 -0.25
N ILE A 47 13.03 4.32 -1.04
CA ILE A 47 13.55 3.77 -2.30
C ILE A 47 12.96 4.51 -3.51
N ALA A 48 11.65 4.81 -3.50
CA ALA A 48 10.97 5.51 -4.59
C ALA A 48 11.02 7.05 -4.46
N GLY A 49 11.36 7.57 -3.28
CA GLY A 49 11.39 9.02 -3.04
C GLY A 49 12.48 9.73 -3.83
N ASP A 50 13.67 9.13 -3.93
CA ASP A 50 14.82 9.77 -4.58
C ASP A 50 14.64 9.84 -6.11
N ASP A 51 14.21 8.74 -6.73
CA ASP A 51 13.92 8.67 -8.17
C ASP A 51 12.74 9.57 -8.58
N MET A 52 11.74 9.71 -7.71
CA MET A 52 10.59 10.57 -7.99
C MET A 52 10.96 12.06 -7.90
N ILE A 53 11.85 12.46 -6.98
CA ILE A 53 12.33 13.85 -6.89
C ILE A 53 13.20 14.22 -8.09
N ALA A 54 14.06 13.31 -8.58
CA ALA A 54 14.81 13.51 -9.82
C ALA A 54 13.85 13.76 -11.01
N THR A 55 12.78 12.97 -11.13
CA THR A 55 11.76 13.15 -12.16
C THR A 55 11.05 14.50 -12.02
N GLN A 56 10.75 14.94 -10.80
CA GLN A 56 10.13 16.24 -10.56
C GLN A 56 11.06 17.41 -10.92
N PHE A 57 12.37 17.25 -10.73
CA PHE A 57 13.36 18.24 -11.19
C PHE A 57 13.39 18.36 -12.71
N ASP A 58 13.42 17.24 -13.42
CA ASP A 58 13.39 17.22 -14.89
C ASP A 58 12.11 17.88 -15.41
N LEU A 59 10.97 17.58 -14.79
CA LEU A 59 9.69 18.21 -15.11
C LEU A 59 9.71 19.73 -14.86
N ALA A 60 10.26 20.18 -13.73
CA ALA A 60 10.38 21.60 -13.42
C ALA A 60 11.28 22.34 -14.43
N ARG A 61 12.31 21.67 -14.94
CA ARG A 61 13.21 22.20 -15.96
C ARG A 61 12.52 22.29 -17.32
N ALA A 62 11.78 21.25 -17.72
CA ALA A 62 10.98 21.26 -18.95
C ALA A 62 9.91 22.37 -18.93
N TYR A 63 9.24 22.59 -17.79
CA TYR A 63 8.28 23.69 -17.65
C TYR A 63 8.94 25.07 -17.72
N PHE A 64 10.16 25.21 -17.21
CA PHE A 64 10.91 26.45 -17.36
C PHE A 64 11.28 26.72 -18.83
N GLU A 65 11.80 25.70 -19.52
CA GLU A 65 12.19 25.79 -20.94
C GLU A 65 11.00 26.07 -21.87
N THR A 66 9.81 25.55 -21.53
CA THR A 66 8.56 25.82 -22.27
C THR A 66 7.86 27.12 -21.87
N ASN A 67 8.55 28.02 -21.15
CA ASN A 67 8.06 29.32 -20.67
C ASN A 67 6.86 29.24 -19.70
N GLN A 68 6.59 28.06 -19.13
CA GLN A 68 5.56 27.82 -18.10
C GLN A 68 6.13 28.02 -16.69
N LYS A 69 6.66 29.23 -16.43
CA LYS A 69 7.38 29.58 -15.20
C LYS A 69 6.58 29.33 -13.91
N ASN A 70 5.26 29.52 -13.95
CA ASN A 70 4.39 29.28 -12.80
C ASN A 70 4.33 27.79 -12.42
N ALA A 71 4.21 26.91 -13.41
CA ALA A 71 4.20 25.46 -13.19
C ALA A 71 5.54 24.97 -12.63
N SER A 72 6.65 25.47 -13.18
CA SER A 72 8.01 25.19 -12.68
C SER A 72 8.19 25.62 -11.22
N LYS A 73 7.73 26.83 -10.85
CA LYS A 73 7.79 27.32 -9.45
C LYS A 73 6.99 26.45 -8.48
N VAL A 74 5.83 25.94 -8.89
CA VAL A 74 5.02 25.06 -8.04
C VAL A 74 5.76 23.77 -7.73
N ILE A 75 6.36 23.14 -8.74
CA ILE A 75 7.10 21.88 -8.57
C ILE A 75 8.35 22.09 -7.71
N LEU A 76 9.12 23.16 -7.96
CA LEU A 76 10.30 23.49 -7.17
C LEU A 76 9.96 23.75 -5.69
N LYS A 77 8.82 24.39 -5.39
CA LYS A 77 8.35 24.57 -4.01
C LYS A 77 8.00 23.24 -3.34
N THR A 78 7.40 22.31 -4.07
CA THR A 78 7.10 20.96 -3.57
C THR A 78 8.39 20.24 -3.21
N ILE A 79 9.41 20.26 -4.08
CA ILE A 79 10.72 19.65 -3.83
C ILE A 79 11.41 20.30 -2.62
N ILE A 80 11.29 21.61 -2.42
CA ILE A 80 11.84 22.30 -1.24
C ILE A 80 11.17 21.81 0.06
N ALA A 81 9.88 21.47 0.02
CA ALA A 81 9.15 21.01 1.18
C ALA A 81 9.42 19.53 1.53
N THR A 82 9.71 18.69 0.54
CA THR A 82 9.81 17.23 0.71
C THR A 82 11.22 16.66 0.53
N GLY A 83 12.11 17.36 -0.16
CA GLY A 83 13.44 16.88 -0.53
C GLY A 83 14.47 16.93 0.60
N ASN A 84 15.62 16.29 0.37
CA ASN A 84 16.77 16.33 1.26
C ASN A 84 17.55 17.66 1.14
N ARG A 85 18.56 17.88 2.00
CA ARG A 85 19.34 19.14 2.01
C ARG A 85 19.99 19.49 0.66
N ALA A 86 20.44 18.50 -0.10
CA ALA A 86 21.05 18.72 -1.42
C ALA A 86 19.98 19.13 -2.44
N GLN A 87 18.87 18.41 -2.50
CA GLN A 87 17.73 18.68 -3.37
C GLN A 87 17.11 20.05 -3.07
N ILE A 88 16.96 20.43 -1.79
CA ILE A 88 16.46 21.75 -1.40
C ILE A 88 17.38 22.86 -1.92
N ARG A 89 18.70 22.67 -1.83
CA ARG A 89 19.67 23.67 -2.30
C ARG A 89 19.58 23.84 -3.81
N GLU A 90 19.50 22.75 -4.55
CA GLU A 90 19.39 22.76 -6.00
C GLU A 90 18.06 23.38 -6.47
N ALA A 91 16.94 23.05 -5.80
CA ALA A 91 15.63 23.61 -6.11
C ALA A 91 15.59 25.12 -5.88
N LYS A 92 16.24 25.62 -4.81
CA LYS A 92 16.36 27.06 -4.56
C LYS A 92 17.16 27.76 -5.66
N LEU A 93 18.28 27.18 -6.10
CA LEU A 93 19.10 27.73 -7.17
C LEU A 93 18.35 27.80 -8.50
N LEU A 94 17.52 26.81 -8.81
CA LEU A 94 16.67 26.84 -10.00
C LEU A 94 15.55 27.87 -9.85
N LEU A 95 14.94 28.00 -8.67
CA LEU A 95 13.86 28.96 -8.42
C LEU A 95 14.31 30.42 -8.65
N GLU A 96 15.55 30.75 -8.31
CA GLU A 96 16.15 32.07 -8.57
C GLU A 96 16.34 32.36 -10.07
N LYS A 97 16.43 31.32 -10.90
CA LYS A 97 16.60 31.43 -12.36
C LYS A 97 15.27 31.48 -13.14
N VAL A 98 14.14 31.14 -12.50
CA VAL A 98 12.79 31.06 -13.11
C VAL A 98 12.04 32.39 -13.06
#